data_AF-A0A7V8SWI3-F1
#
_entry.id   AF-A0A7V8SWI3-F1
#
_cell.length_a   1.000
_cell.length_b   1.000
_cell.length_c   1.000
_cell.angle_alpha   90.00
_cell.angle_beta   90.00
_cell.angle_gamma   90.00
#
_symmetry.space_group_name_H-M   'P 1'
#
loop_
_entity.id
_entity.type
_entity.pdbx_description
1 polymer ?
#
loop_
_entity_poly.entity_id
_entity_poly.type
_entity_poly.pdbx_seq_one_letter_code
_entity_poly.pdbx_strand_id
1 'polypeptide(L)'
;AQGGSEEARRNIEKLLTIFGKRNVYVEVQRHFDPAEETRNQAAVCLAHRLHLPLLATNGVRYAHPQDREILDLFTCIRNRCQLETAGRLVERNDERHFRPASEMTRLFFDLPEAITNTGELSVRLRYTLADLGYEFPRYPVPSGETIDTFLRKRTEEGFRARYAAKRHDNLYERAERQVRRELALIAKLKLAGYFLIVWDIIRFCREEGILVQGRGSAANSAVCYSLGITAVDPVGMELLFERFLSEERGEWPDIDLDLPSGDQREKAIQYVYQRYGQLGAAMTANVITYRGRSAAREVGKVLGFDRETLDQLSSLVNTWGWRGATDTTEHQFHQAGLDLGHPRIQKYCELCERIQDLPRHLGQHSGGMVICQGQLDSVVPLEPATMPGRIVVQWDKEDCADMGIVKVDLLGLGMMAALEDCLELVPKHYGEPLDLAQLPADDPLVYETLRRADTVGMFQVESRAQMSSLPRNAPAKFYDLVVQVAIIRPGPIVGRMMHPYMRRRQRREPVLYAHPSLEPVLKRTLGVPLFQEQLLRMAMIAASFTGGEAEDLRRAMGFKRSESRMREIEVKLRRGMDQNGIKGETQE
;
A
#
# COMPACT_ATOMS: atom_id res chain seq x y z
N ALA A 1 -41.82 11.46 3.42
CA ALA A 1 -42.46 11.10 4.70
C ALA A 1 -43.96 10.97 4.48
N GLN A 2 -44.59 9.92 5.00
CA GLN A 2 -46.03 9.66 4.79
C GLN A 2 -46.93 10.40 5.82
N GLY A 3 -46.40 10.91 6.94
CA GLY A 3 -47.15 11.56 8.02
C GLY A 3 -47.14 13.09 8.05
N GLY A 4 -46.73 13.76 6.97
CA GLY A 4 -46.88 15.21 6.79
C GLY A 4 -46.13 16.09 7.81
N SER A 5 -46.65 17.30 8.05
CA SER A 5 -45.99 18.35 8.84
C SER A 5 -45.82 18.02 10.33
N GLU A 6 -46.78 17.31 10.93
CA GLU A 6 -46.70 16.90 12.34
C GLU A 6 -45.67 15.79 12.60
N GLU A 7 -45.48 14.88 11.64
CA GLU A 7 -44.38 13.91 11.72
C GLU A 7 -43.03 14.61 11.56
N ALA A 8 -42.92 15.56 10.63
CA ALA A 8 -41.71 16.37 10.46
C ALA A 8 -41.36 17.14 11.75
N ARG A 9 -42.35 17.79 12.38
CA ARG A 9 -42.15 18.49 13.67
C ARG A 9 -41.63 17.56 14.76
N ARG A 10 -42.25 16.38 14.95
CA ARG A 10 -41.82 15.39 15.95
C ARG A 10 -40.40 14.90 15.72
N ASN A 11 -40.02 14.69 14.46
CA ASN A 11 -38.65 14.31 14.11
C ASN A 11 -37.65 15.42 14.39
N ILE A 12 -37.99 16.68 14.08
CA ILE A 12 -37.16 17.83 14.42
C ILE A 12 -36.99 17.95 15.94
N GLU A 13 -38.08 17.86 16.72
CA GLU A 13 -38.02 17.90 18.18
C GLU A 13 -37.11 16.82 18.76
N LYS A 14 -37.17 15.60 18.21
CA LYS A 14 -36.23 14.52 18.57
C LYS A 14 -34.78 14.88 18.27
N LEU A 15 -34.48 15.45 17.10
CA LEU A 15 -33.13 15.92 16.76
C LEU A 15 -32.66 17.04 17.69
N LEU A 16 -33.55 17.95 18.08
CA LEU A 16 -33.25 19.03 19.02
C LEU A 16 -32.93 18.49 20.42
N THR A 17 -33.61 17.43 20.87
CA THR A 17 -33.28 16.75 22.13
C THR A 17 -31.90 16.09 22.08
N ILE A 18 -31.53 15.48 20.96
CA ILE A 18 -30.27 14.72 20.82
C ILE A 18 -29.06 15.66 20.64
N PHE A 19 -29.15 16.59 19.68
CA PHE A 19 -28.01 17.39 19.25
C PHE A 19 -27.99 18.79 19.87
N GLY A 20 -29.10 19.22 20.47
CA GLY A 20 -29.27 20.58 20.97
C GLY A 20 -29.56 21.58 19.86
N LYS A 21 -30.34 22.62 20.19
CA LYS A 21 -30.85 23.61 19.23
C LYS A 21 -29.79 24.31 18.38
N ARG A 22 -28.59 24.54 18.94
CA ARG A 22 -27.47 25.22 18.24
C ARG A 22 -26.78 24.36 17.17
N ASN A 23 -27.09 23.07 17.11
CA ASN A 23 -26.44 22.10 16.22
C ASN A 23 -27.43 21.50 15.20
N VAL A 24 -28.67 21.98 15.17
CA VAL A 24 -29.70 21.52 14.23
C VAL A 24 -30.03 22.67 13.29
N TYR A 25 -29.88 22.41 12.00
CA TYR A 25 -30.20 23.33 10.91
C TYR A 25 -31.28 22.70 10.03
N VAL A 26 -32.13 23.53 9.45
CA VAL A 26 -33.08 23.09 8.43
C VAL A 26 -32.46 23.32 7.06
N GLU A 27 -32.05 22.23 6.43
CA GLU A 27 -31.42 22.24 5.11
C GLU A 27 -32.45 22.55 4.01
N VAL A 28 -32.09 23.45 3.09
CA VAL A 28 -32.84 23.74 1.87
C VAL A 28 -31.93 23.63 0.65
N GLN A 29 -32.43 22.95 -0.39
CA GLN A 29 -31.73 22.71 -1.66
C GLN A 29 -32.64 23.10 -2.83
N ARG A 30 -32.07 23.60 -3.94
CA ARG A 30 -32.86 24.00 -5.12
C ARG A 30 -32.24 23.48 -6.41
N HIS A 31 -32.95 22.57 -7.08
CA HIS A 31 -32.57 21.96 -8.35
C HIS A 31 -33.66 22.09 -9.41
N PHE A 32 -34.46 23.16 -9.32
CA PHE A 32 -35.60 23.43 -10.21
C PHE A 32 -36.65 22.29 -10.25
N ASP A 33 -36.84 21.56 -9.16
CA ASP A 33 -37.92 20.57 -9.00
C ASP A 33 -39.10 21.17 -8.21
N PRO A 34 -40.31 21.32 -8.79
CA PRO A 34 -41.47 21.87 -8.08
C PRO A 34 -41.84 21.10 -6.80
N ALA A 35 -41.61 19.78 -6.80
CA ALA A 35 -41.86 18.96 -5.61
C ALA A 35 -40.83 19.23 -4.50
N GLU A 36 -39.59 19.58 -4.85
CA GLU A 36 -38.57 20.03 -3.92
C GLU A 36 -38.90 21.39 -3.32
N GLU A 37 -39.30 22.36 -4.14
CA GLU A 37 -39.64 23.69 -3.64
C GLU A 37 -40.85 23.66 -2.71
N THR A 38 -41.85 22.82 -2.99
CA THR A 38 -42.98 22.59 -2.07
C THR A 38 -42.50 22.08 -0.71
N ARG A 39 -41.51 21.17 -0.69
CA ARG A 39 -40.90 20.68 0.56
C ARG A 39 -40.08 21.76 1.26
N ASN A 40 -39.32 22.57 0.50
CA ASN A 40 -38.54 23.68 1.04
C ASN A 40 -39.44 24.68 1.76
N GLN A 41 -40.55 25.11 1.14
CA GLN A 41 -41.46 26.07 1.76
C GLN A 41 -42.05 25.52 3.07
N ALA A 42 -42.44 24.25 3.11
CA ALA A 42 -42.89 23.59 4.34
C ALA A 42 -41.78 23.54 5.41
N ALA A 43 -40.55 23.22 5.01
CA ALA A 43 -39.39 23.18 5.90
C ALA A 43 -39.05 24.57 6.47
N VAL A 44 -39.10 25.62 5.65
CA VAL A 44 -38.89 27.02 6.04
C VAL A 44 -39.95 27.46 7.04
N CYS A 45 -41.24 27.18 6.78
CA CYS A 45 -42.31 27.49 7.74
C CYS A 45 -42.08 26.81 9.10
N LEU A 46 -41.65 25.55 9.11
CA LEU A 46 -41.34 24.83 10.35
C LEU A 46 -40.09 25.40 11.05
N ALA A 47 -39.04 25.74 10.30
CA ALA A 47 -37.84 26.37 10.83
C ALA A 47 -38.17 27.68 11.55
N HIS A 48 -38.98 28.54 10.94
CA HIS A 48 -39.41 29.80 11.53
C HIS A 48 -40.24 29.59 12.79
N ARG A 49 -41.20 28.64 12.78
CA ARG A 49 -42.04 28.33 13.94
C ARG A 49 -41.24 27.79 15.14
N LEU A 50 -40.19 27.01 14.87
CA LEU A 50 -39.32 26.43 15.90
C LEU A 50 -38.10 27.31 16.23
N HIS A 51 -37.97 28.45 15.55
CA HIS A 51 -36.83 29.36 15.60
C HIS A 51 -35.49 28.62 15.37
N LEU A 52 -35.41 27.86 14.27
CA LEU A 52 -34.22 27.14 13.82
C LEU A 52 -33.56 27.85 12.65
N PRO A 53 -32.21 27.83 12.56
CA PRO A 53 -31.50 28.40 11.43
C PRO A 53 -31.72 27.57 10.16
N LEU A 54 -31.89 28.26 9.03
CA LEU A 54 -31.86 27.67 7.69
C LEU A 54 -30.41 27.45 7.23
N LEU A 55 -30.17 26.47 6.38
CA LEU A 55 -28.87 26.24 5.77
C LEU A 55 -29.04 25.87 4.29
N ALA A 56 -28.50 26.68 3.39
CA ALA A 56 -28.53 26.39 1.96
C ALA A 56 -27.39 25.45 1.58
N THR A 57 -27.72 24.37 0.87
CA THR A 57 -26.74 23.44 0.28
C THR A 57 -27.14 23.10 -1.15
N ASN A 58 -26.24 22.47 -1.92
CA ASN A 58 -26.53 22.07 -3.31
C ASN A 58 -26.55 20.55 -3.52
N GLY A 59 -26.41 19.75 -2.45
CA GLY A 59 -26.36 18.28 -2.55
C GLY A 59 -25.43 17.78 -3.67
N VAL A 60 -24.22 18.37 -3.73
CA VAL A 60 -23.26 18.22 -4.84
C VAL A 60 -22.91 16.76 -5.05
N ARG A 61 -22.96 16.29 -6.30
CA ARG A 61 -22.61 14.92 -6.69
C ARG A 61 -21.45 14.84 -7.68
N TYR A 62 -21.09 15.95 -8.29
CA TYR A 62 -20.03 16.05 -9.28
C TYR A 62 -19.50 17.49 -9.37
N ALA A 63 -18.32 17.67 -9.94
CA ALA A 63 -17.65 18.98 -9.95
C ALA A 63 -18.26 19.92 -11.01
N HIS A 64 -18.40 19.46 -12.25
CA HIS A 64 -18.88 20.28 -13.36
C HIS A 64 -20.19 19.76 -13.95
N PRO A 65 -21.04 20.60 -14.56
CA PRO A 65 -22.30 20.17 -15.16
C PRO A 65 -22.16 18.98 -16.13
N GLN A 66 -21.07 18.92 -16.91
CA GLN A 66 -20.80 17.84 -17.86
C GLN A 66 -20.56 16.48 -17.18
N ASP A 67 -20.22 16.46 -15.90
CA ASP A 67 -19.97 15.24 -15.12
C ASP A 67 -21.25 14.52 -14.68
N ARG A 68 -22.42 15.14 -14.92
CA ARG A 68 -23.72 14.46 -14.78
C ARG A 68 -23.74 13.13 -15.54
N GLU A 69 -23.16 13.08 -16.74
CA GLU A 69 -23.14 11.86 -17.55
C GLU A 69 -22.42 10.70 -16.84
N ILE A 70 -21.38 11.01 -16.06
CA ILE A 70 -20.66 10.02 -15.25
C ILE A 70 -21.51 9.57 -14.06
N LEU A 71 -22.25 10.48 -13.44
CA LEU A 71 -23.23 10.12 -12.40
C LEU A 71 -24.33 9.21 -12.96
N ASP A 72 -24.87 9.51 -14.14
CA ASP A 72 -25.91 8.71 -14.79
C ASP A 72 -25.37 7.32 -15.17
N LEU A 73 -24.14 7.25 -15.66
CA LEU A 73 -23.42 6.00 -15.89
C LEU A 73 -23.28 5.18 -14.60
N PHE A 74 -22.80 5.78 -13.50
CA PHE A 74 -22.69 5.10 -12.21
C PHE A 74 -24.03 4.67 -11.63
N THR A 75 -25.07 5.46 -11.86
CA THR A 75 -26.45 5.13 -11.49
C THR A 75 -26.92 3.89 -12.24
N CYS A 76 -26.64 3.79 -13.53
CA CYS A 76 -26.96 2.62 -14.35
C CYS A 76 -26.18 1.37 -13.89
N ILE A 77 -24.88 1.50 -13.60
CA ILE A 77 -24.05 0.41 -13.05
C ILE A 77 -24.62 -0.09 -11.72
N ARG A 78 -24.92 0.83 -10.79
CA ARG A 78 -25.48 0.51 -9.46
C ARG A 78 -26.80 -0.24 -9.56
N ASN A 79 -27.69 0.20 -10.45
CA ASN A 79 -29.02 -0.38 -10.64
C ASN A 79 -29.05 -1.53 -11.66
N ARG A 80 -27.90 -1.89 -12.25
CA ARG A 80 -27.75 -2.97 -13.24
C ARG A 80 -28.70 -2.83 -14.44
N CYS A 81 -28.82 -1.61 -14.96
CA CYS A 81 -29.68 -1.30 -16.10
C CYS A 81 -28.89 -0.58 -17.21
N GLN A 82 -29.48 -0.52 -18.41
CA GLN A 82 -28.95 0.25 -19.52
C GLN A 82 -29.45 1.70 -19.44
N LEU A 83 -28.68 2.63 -19.99
CA LEU A 83 -29.02 4.06 -20.00
C LEU A 83 -30.40 4.31 -20.62
N GLU A 84 -30.72 3.62 -21.71
CA GLU A 84 -32.02 3.69 -22.39
C GLU A 84 -33.20 3.28 -21.50
N THR A 85 -32.97 2.34 -20.58
CA THR A 85 -34.00 1.78 -19.69
C THR A 85 -34.02 2.42 -18.29
N ALA A 86 -33.09 3.32 -17.99
CA ALA A 86 -32.91 3.85 -16.64
C ALA A 86 -34.07 4.75 -16.19
N GLY A 87 -34.80 5.37 -17.12
CA GLY A 87 -36.01 6.14 -16.83
C GLY A 87 -35.77 7.25 -15.79
N ARG A 88 -36.46 7.19 -14.64
CA ARG A 88 -36.34 8.18 -13.55
C ARG A 88 -35.23 7.86 -12.53
N LEU A 89 -34.40 6.85 -12.79
CA LEU A 89 -33.24 6.56 -11.96
C LEU A 89 -32.14 7.60 -12.15
N VAL A 90 -31.94 8.08 -13.39
CA VAL A 90 -30.97 9.13 -13.73
C VAL A 90 -31.45 10.51 -13.29
N GLU A 91 -30.52 11.44 -13.11
CA GLU A 91 -30.88 12.81 -12.71
C GLU A 91 -31.69 13.50 -13.81
N ARG A 92 -32.59 14.42 -13.42
CA ARG A 92 -33.44 15.14 -14.39
C ARG A 92 -32.67 16.24 -15.12
N ASN A 93 -31.78 16.91 -14.43
CA ASN A 93 -30.96 18.03 -14.89
C ASN A 93 -29.54 17.91 -14.30
N ASP A 94 -28.68 18.88 -14.60
CA ASP A 94 -27.27 18.95 -14.21
C ASP A 94 -27.01 19.86 -12.99
N GLU A 95 -28.05 20.20 -12.23
CA GLU A 95 -28.03 21.21 -11.15
C GLU A 95 -27.28 20.77 -9.87
N ARG A 96 -26.82 19.51 -9.79
CA ARG A 96 -26.05 18.95 -8.66
C ARG A 96 -24.53 19.08 -8.83
N HIS A 97 -24.05 19.99 -9.68
CA HIS A 97 -22.63 20.33 -9.79
C HIS A 97 -22.16 21.23 -8.64
N PHE A 98 -20.86 21.50 -8.56
CA PHE A 98 -20.33 22.47 -7.63
C PHE A 98 -20.60 23.90 -8.13
N ARG A 99 -21.57 24.60 -7.50
CA ARG A 99 -21.93 25.98 -7.87
C ARG A 99 -21.00 27.01 -7.23
N PRO A 100 -20.62 28.08 -7.96
CA PRO A 100 -19.98 29.25 -7.36
C PRO A 100 -20.88 29.96 -6.35
N ALA A 101 -20.27 30.68 -5.41
CA ALA A 101 -20.99 31.41 -4.36
C ALA A 101 -22.00 32.44 -4.92
N SER A 102 -21.67 33.14 -6.01
CA SER A 102 -22.55 34.11 -6.65
C SER A 102 -23.85 33.49 -7.16
N GLU A 103 -23.78 32.26 -7.67
CA GLU A 103 -24.93 31.52 -8.16
C GLU A 103 -25.82 31.05 -7.01
N MET A 104 -25.23 30.51 -5.94
CA MET A 104 -25.95 30.14 -4.72
C MET A 104 -26.67 31.34 -4.09
N THR A 105 -26.03 32.50 -4.02
CA THR A 105 -26.64 33.74 -3.51
C THR A 105 -27.82 34.19 -4.37
N ARG A 106 -27.72 34.08 -5.71
CA ARG A 106 -28.83 34.40 -6.62
C ARG A 106 -29.97 33.39 -6.48
N LEU A 107 -29.65 32.11 -6.33
CA LEU A 107 -30.62 31.02 -6.20
C LEU A 107 -31.44 31.12 -4.91
N PHE A 108 -30.83 31.64 -3.84
CA PHE A 108 -31.45 31.84 -2.52
C PHE A 108 -31.62 33.33 -2.18
N PHE A 109 -31.85 34.20 -3.17
CA PHE A 109 -31.97 35.65 -2.94
C PHE A 109 -33.11 36.02 -1.96
N ASP A 110 -34.15 35.18 -1.92
CA ASP A 110 -35.32 35.28 -1.05
C ASP A 110 -35.08 34.75 0.37
N LEU A 111 -33.99 33.99 0.58
CA LEU A 111 -33.59 33.40 1.87
C LEU A 111 -32.10 33.68 2.16
N PRO A 112 -31.68 34.95 2.24
CA PRO A 112 -30.27 35.32 2.42
C PRO A 112 -29.65 34.71 3.70
N GLU A 113 -30.44 34.54 4.76
CA GLU A 113 -30.01 33.93 6.01
C GLU A 113 -29.53 32.49 5.84
N ALA A 114 -30.10 31.73 4.90
CA ALA A 114 -29.69 30.36 4.62
C ALA A 114 -28.27 30.29 4.06
N ILE A 115 -27.86 31.31 3.29
CA ILE A 115 -26.50 31.45 2.76
C ILE A 115 -25.56 31.95 3.85
N THR A 116 -25.93 32.99 4.60
CA THR A 116 -25.10 33.53 5.70
C THR A 116 -24.73 32.45 6.73
N ASN A 117 -25.69 31.60 7.09
CA ASN A 117 -25.47 30.50 8.05
C ASN A 117 -24.43 29.47 7.57
N THR A 118 -24.18 29.33 6.27
CA THR A 118 -23.12 28.43 5.76
C THR A 118 -21.72 28.91 6.16
N GLY A 119 -21.49 30.23 6.11
CA GLY A 119 -20.24 30.86 6.55
C GLY A 119 -20.06 30.75 8.06
N GLU A 120 -21.14 31.01 8.83
CA GLU A 120 -21.12 30.84 10.29
C GLU A 120 -20.82 29.41 10.70
N LEU A 121 -21.45 28.42 10.05
CA LEU A 121 -21.17 27.01 10.28
C LEU A 121 -19.71 26.67 9.93
N SER A 122 -19.20 27.14 8.79
CA SER A 122 -17.82 26.89 8.35
C SER A 122 -16.80 27.37 9.39
N VAL A 123 -17.00 28.52 10.03
CA VAL A 123 -16.09 29.05 11.07
C VAL A 123 -16.09 28.18 12.35
N ARG A 124 -17.16 27.43 12.60
CA ARG A 124 -17.28 26.54 13.76
C ARG A 124 -16.56 25.20 13.55
N LEU A 125 -16.31 24.79 12.31
CA LEU A 125 -15.67 23.52 11.97
C LEU A 125 -14.14 23.64 12.14
N ARG A 126 -13.61 23.10 13.25
CA ARG A 126 -12.19 23.17 13.62
C ARG A 126 -11.43 21.86 13.50
N TYR A 127 -12.11 20.77 13.15
CA TYR A 127 -11.49 19.45 13.04
C TYR A 127 -10.43 19.46 11.94
N THR A 128 -9.29 18.80 12.19
CA THR A 128 -8.23 18.59 11.21
C THR A 128 -7.74 17.15 11.28
N LEU A 129 -7.16 16.67 10.19
CA LEU A 129 -6.52 15.36 10.14
C LEU A 129 -5.10 15.39 10.75
N ALA A 130 -4.58 16.53 11.22
CA ALA A 130 -3.18 16.63 11.62
C ALA A 130 -2.81 15.82 12.88
N ASP A 131 -3.76 15.63 13.80
CA ASP A 131 -3.60 14.83 15.01
C ASP A 131 -4.87 14.02 15.26
N LEU A 132 -4.83 12.74 14.89
CA LEU A 132 -5.95 11.82 15.09
C LEU A 132 -5.93 11.16 16.48
N GLY A 133 -4.92 11.45 17.33
CA GLY A 133 -4.75 10.78 18.61
C GLY A 133 -4.42 9.28 18.48
N TYR A 134 -3.86 8.85 17.35
CA TYR A 134 -3.44 7.47 17.17
C TYR A 134 -2.26 7.13 18.10
N GLU A 135 -2.45 6.09 18.92
CA GLU A 135 -1.38 5.54 19.76
C GLU A 135 -1.20 4.05 19.46
N PHE A 136 0.05 3.68 19.13
CA PHE A 136 0.42 2.28 19.00
C PHE A 136 0.25 1.55 20.35
N PRO A 137 -0.25 0.30 20.38
CA PRO A 137 -0.58 -0.35 21.63
C PRO A 137 0.61 -0.50 22.59
N ARG A 138 0.34 -0.34 23.88
CA ARG A 138 1.33 -0.65 24.93
C ARG A 138 1.32 -2.14 25.19
N TYR A 139 2.49 -2.76 25.10
CA TYR A 139 2.62 -4.18 25.40
C TYR A 139 2.54 -4.42 26.93
N PRO A 140 1.68 -5.34 27.41
CA PRO A 140 1.60 -5.63 28.83
C PRO A 140 2.83 -6.40 29.29
N VAL A 141 3.48 -5.90 30.35
CA VAL A 141 4.69 -6.51 30.94
C VAL A 141 4.43 -6.94 32.39
N PRO A 142 5.19 -7.91 32.91
CA PRO A 142 5.09 -8.33 34.31
C PRO A 142 5.32 -7.18 35.29
N SER A 143 4.74 -7.30 36.50
CA SER A 143 4.91 -6.32 37.56
C SER A 143 6.40 -6.12 37.89
N GLY A 144 6.85 -4.86 37.90
CA GLY A 144 8.25 -4.48 38.18
C GLY A 144 9.16 -4.44 36.95
N GLU A 145 8.68 -4.81 35.76
CA GLU A 145 9.43 -4.66 34.50
C GLU A 145 8.93 -3.45 33.68
N THR A 146 9.82 -2.80 32.93
CA THR A 146 9.48 -1.89 31.84
C THR A 146 9.47 -2.63 30.50
N ILE A 147 8.83 -2.04 29.49
CA ILE A 147 8.81 -2.56 28.10
C ILE A 147 10.24 -2.83 27.60
N ASP A 148 11.17 -1.89 27.82
CA ASP A 148 12.57 -2.04 27.42
C ASP A 148 13.29 -3.17 28.16
N THR A 149 13.07 -3.31 29.47
CA THR A 149 13.70 -4.39 30.26
C THR A 149 13.16 -5.76 29.87
N PHE A 150 11.86 -5.87 29.60
CA PHE A 150 11.24 -7.11 29.17
C PHE A 150 11.71 -7.52 27.77
N LEU A 151 11.78 -6.56 26.82
CA LEU A 151 12.34 -6.81 25.49
C LEU A 151 13.78 -7.30 25.56
N ARG A 152 14.62 -6.65 26.38
CA ARG A 152 16.01 -7.07 26.60
C ARG A 152 16.08 -8.51 27.09
N LYS A 153 15.30 -8.86 28.11
CA LYS A 153 15.25 -10.21 28.68
C LYS A 153 14.86 -11.27 27.65
N ARG A 154 13.81 -11.03 26.86
CA ARG A 154 13.38 -11.94 25.78
C ARG A 154 14.42 -12.05 24.67
N THR A 155 15.07 -10.95 24.33
CA THR A 155 16.17 -10.94 23.35
C THR A 155 17.35 -11.75 23.86
N GLU A 156 17.73 -11.64 25.13
CA GLU A 156 18.84 -12.41 25.73
C GLU A 156 18.55 -13.91 25.80
N GLU A 157 17.32 -14.31 26.17
CA GLU A 157 16.87 -15.69 26.15
C GLU A 157 16.99 -16.29 24.74
N GLY A 158 16.46 -15.59 23.74
CA GLY A 158 16.50 -16.01 22.35
C GLY A 158 17.91 -15.98 21.73
N PHE A 159 18.73 -14.98 22.09
CA PHE A 159 20.13 -14.88 21.69
C PHE A 159 20.91 -16.10 22.16
N ARG A 160 20.75 -16.52 23.42
CA ARG A 160 21.37 -17.73 23.95
C ARG A 160 20.91 -18.95 23.16
N ALA A 161 19.61 -19.10 22.89
CA ALA A 161 19.11 -20.24 22.13
C ALA A 161 19.68 -20.31 20.71
N ARG A 162 19.77 -19.18 20.00
CA ARG A 162 20.22 -19.11 18.60
C ARG A 162 21.74 -19.21 18.42
N TYR A 163 22.51 -18.66 19.35
CA TYR A 163 23.98 -18.55 19.24
C TYR A 163 24.74 -19.50 20.18
N ALA A 164 24.09 -20.23 21.09
CA ALA A 164 24.78 -21.19 21.98
C ALA A 164 25.57 -22.26 21.21
N ALA A 165 25.00 -22.80 20.12
CA ALA A 165 25.68 -23.76 19.26
C ALA A 165 26.88 -23.14 18.48
N LYS A 166 26.94 -21.81 18.37
CA LYS A 166 27.97 -21.03 17.64
C LYS A 166 28.99 -20.37 18.59
N ARG A 167 29.07 -20.80 19.85
CA ARG A 167 29.88 -20.18 20.92
C ARG A 167 31.40 -20.25 20.73
N HIS A 168 31.88 -21.07 19.80
CA HIS A 168 33.32 -21.26 19.58
C HIS A 168 33.95 -20.22 18.65
N ASP A 169 33.14 -19.33 18.04
CA ASP A 169 33.60 -18.37 17.03
C ASP A 169 33.56 -16.91 17.52
N ASN A 170 34.41 -16.06 16.93
CA ASN A 170 34.35 -14.59 17.01
C ASN A 170 32.95 -14.02 16.65
N LEU A 171 32.10 -14.83 16.01
CA LEU A 171 30.71 -14.51 15.72
C LEU A 171 29.88 -14.19 16.98
N TYR A 172 30.06 -14.95 18.07
CA TYR A 172 29.25 -14.76 19.29
C TYR A 172 29.46 -13.36 19.90
N GLU A 173 30.72 -12.93 20.05
CA GLU A 173 31.05 -11.60 20.57
C GLU A 173 30.60 -10.47 19.65
N ARG A 174 30.76 -10.66 18.33
CA ARG A 174 30.26 -9.70 17.33
C ARG A 174 28.75 -9.55 17.42
N ALA A 175 28.03 -10.67 17.55
CA ALA A 175 26.58 -10.68 17.64
C ALA A 175 26.09 -10.07 18.96
N GLU A 176 26.75 -10.34 20.08
CA GLU A 176 26.43 -9.71 21.38
C GLU A 176 26.59 -8.18 21.31
N ARG A 177 27.69 -7.68 20.74
CA ARG A 177 27.91 -6.24 20.53
C ARG A 177 26.82 -5.63 19.63
N GLN A 178 26.45 -6.32 18.55
CA GLN A 178 25.40 -5.88 17.65
C GLN A 178 24.04 -5.82 18.37
N VAL A 179 23.61 -6.88 19.05
CA VAL A 179 22.34 -6.91 19.81
C VAL A 179 22.28 -5.78 20.84
N ARG A 180 23.37 -5.52 21.57
CA ARG A 180 23.41 -4.41 22.55
C ARG A 180 23.22 -3.05 21.88
N ARG A 181 23.85 -2.83 20.72
CA ARG A 181 23.71 -1.60 19.93
C ARG A 181 22.28 -1.43 19.41
N GLU A 182 21.69 -2.49 18.86
CA GLU A 182 20.33 -2.48 18.34
C GLU A 182 19.31 -2.19 19.45
N LEU A 183 19.40 -2.86 20.60
CA LEU A 183 18.52 -2.62 21.75
C LEU A 183 18.61 -1.17 22.27
N ALA A 184 19.81 -0.57 22.28
CA ALA A 184 19.97 0.82 22.69
C ALA A 184 19.27 1.78 21.72
N LEU A 185 19.36 1.52 20.41
CA LEU A 185 18.67 2.30 19.39
C LEU A 185 17.15 2.15 19.47
N ILE A 186 16.65 0.92 19.63
CA ILE A 186 15.22 0.61 19.79
C ILE A 186 14.63 1.37 20.98
N ALA A 187 15.34 1.39 22.11
CA ALA A 187 14.92 2.12 23.31
C ALA A 187 14.91 3.65 23.06
N LYS A 188 15.96 4.18 22.41
CA LYS A 188 16.05 5.62 22.08
C LYS A 188 14.90 6.07 21.18
N LEU A 189 14.50 5.23 20.21
CA LEU A 189 13.39 5.48 19.30
C LEU A 189 12.02 5.08 19.86
N LYS A 190 11.95 4.59 21.11
CA LYS A 190 10.72 4.14 21.79
C LYS A 190 9.94 3.05 21.03
N LEU A 191 10.66 2.17 20.35
CA LEU A 191 10.08 1.11 19.52
C LEU A 191 9.93 -0.24 20.24
N ALA A 192 10.30 -0.33 21.51
CA ALA A 192 10.31 -1.61 22.23
C ALA A 192 8.94 -2.31 22.26
N GLY A 193 7.85 -1.54 22.36
CA GLY A 193 6.48 -2.07 22.29
C GLY A 193 6.18 -2.74 20.95
N TYR A 194 6.61 -2.14 19.84
CA TYR A 194 6.44 -2.70 18.49
C TYR A 194 7.10 -4.06 18.34
N PHE A 195 8.36 -4.18 18.76
CA PHE A 195 9.07 -5.48 18.73
C PHE A 195 8.39 -6.54 19.59
N LEU A 196 7.86 -6.15 20.75
CA LEU A 196 7.14 -7.08 21.64
C LEU A 196 5.80 -7.53 21.07
N ILE A 197 5.05 -6.65 20.39
CA ILE A 197 3.81 -7.03 19.70
C ILE A 197 4.10 -8.03 18.59
N VAL A 198 5.10 -7.75 17.75
CA VAL A 198 5.51 -8.68 16.69
C VAL A 198 6.00 -9.99 17.30
N TRP A 199 6.83 -9.96 18.35
CA TRP A 199 7.27 -11.15 19.08
C TRP A 199 6.11 -11.96 19.66
N ASP A 200 5.06 -11.31 20.18
CA ASP A 200 3.87 -11.98 20.72
C ASP A 200 3.10 -12.74 19.63
N ILE A 201 2.98 -12.18 18.42
CA ILE A 201 2.41 -12.87 17.26
C ILE A 201 3.26 -14.09 16.89
N ILE A 202 4.59 -13.94 16.86
CA ILE A 202 5.51 -15.07 16.60
C ILE A 202 5.39 -16.14 17.69
N ARG A 203 5.30 -15.74 18.95
CA ARG A 203 5.13 -16.64 20.11
C ARG A 203 3.86 -17.46 19.95
N PHE A 204 2.74 -16.81 19.65
CA PHE A 204 1.46 -17.47 19.37
C PHE A 204 1.59 -18.46 18.20
N CYS A 205 2.19 -18.05 17.09
CA CYS A 205 2.36 -18.94 15.94
C CYS A 205 3.16 -20.20 16.33
N ARG A 206 4.24 -20.06 17.11
CA ARG A 206 5.01 -21.23 17.60
C ARG A 206 4.21 -22.13 18.53
N GLU A 207 3.42 -21.55 19.43
CA GLU A 207 2.55 -22.30 20.36
C GLU A 207 1.49 -23.12 19.60
N GLU A 208 0.98 -22.59 18.49
CA GLU A 208 0.00 -23.24 17.63
C GLU A 208 0.63 -24.11 16.51
N GLY A 209 1.96 -24.23 16.47
CA GLY A 209 2.66 -24.98 15.43
C GLY A 209 2.56 -24.38 14.02
N ILE A 210 2.30 -23.08 13.90
CA ILE A 210 2.22 -22.33 12.65
C ILE A 210 3.60 -21.80 12.27
N LEU A 211 4.08 -22.14 11.07
CA LEU A 211 5.31 -21.57 10.55
C LEU A 211 5.15 -20.05 10.30
N VAL A 212 6.13 -19.26 10.73
CA VAL A 212 6.12 -17.81 10.50
C VAL A 212 7.54 -17.30 10.29
N GLN A 213 7.72 -16.37 9.34
CA GLN A 213 9.00 -15.72 9.05
C GLN A 213 8.85 -14.23 8.81
N GLY A 214 9.68 -13.44 9.46
CA GLY A 214 9.82 -12.01 9.17
C GLY A 214 10.53 -11.80 7.84
N ARG A 215 10.02 -10.89 7.02
CA ARG A 215 10.60 -10.52 5.71
C ARG A 215 11.14 -9.10 5.70
N GLY A 216 11.69 -8.71 4.55
CA GLY A 216 12.15 -7.34 4.30
C GLY A 216 13.41 -7.00 5.10
N SER A 217 13.49 -5.77 5.57
CA SER A 217 14.68 -5.28 6.28
C SER A 217 14.81 -5.84 7.69
N ALA A 218 13.75 -6.42 8.28
CA ALA A 218 13.80 -7.09 9.57
C ALA A 218 14.86 -8.20 9.64
N ALA A 219 15.17 -8.85 8.51
CA ALA A 219 16.23 -9.85 8.40
C ALA A 219 17.64 -9.32 8.72
N ASN A 220 17.84 -8.00 8.70
CA ASN A 220 19.11 -7.36 9.03
C ASN A 220 19.32 -7.12 10.54
N SER A 221 18.36 -7.47 11.40
CA SER A 221 18.41 -7.20 12.84
C SER A 221 18.75 -8.45 13.65
N ALA A 222 19.82 -8.35 14.45
CA ALA A 222 20.21 -9.40 15.39
C ALA A 222 19.18 -9.55 16.51
N VAL A 223 18.46 -8.48 16.88
CA VAL A 223 17.31 -8.54 17.80
C VAL A 223 16.16 -9.33 17.19
N CYS A 224 15.77 -9.07 15.94
CA CYS A 224 14.73 -9.85 15.24
C CYS A 224 15.10 -11.35 15.15
N TYR A 225 16.35 -11.67 14.82
CA TYR A 225 16.83 -13.04 14.79
C TYR A 225 16.80 -13.71 16.18
N SER A 226 17.20 -12.99 17.22
CA SER A 226 17.20 -13.48 18.60
C SER A 226 15.78 -13.74 19.11
N LEU A 227 14.82 -12.84 18.85
CA LEU A 227 13.40 -13.07 19.13
C LEU A 227 12.79 -14.19 18.24
N GLY A 228 13.53 -14.59 17.21
CA GLY A 228 13.16 -15.53 16.16
C GLY A 228 11.97 -15.05 15.34
N ILE A 229 11.83 -13.73 15.20
CA ILE A 229 11.04 -13.09 14.16
C ILE A 229 11.59 -13.52 12.80
N THR A 230 12.91 -13.62 12.67
CA THR A 230 13.59 -14.08 11.45
C THR A 230 14.39 -15.35 11.72
N ALA A 231 14.60 -16.18 10.70
CA ALA A 231 15.52 -17.33 10.73
C ALA A 231 16.92 -17.01 10.17
N VAL A 232 17.12 -15.81 9.62
CA VAL A 232 18.40 -15.41 9.00
C VAL A 232 19.31 -14.78 10.04
N ASP A 233 20.55 -15.27 10.16
CA ASP A 233 21.60 -14.71 11.01
C ASP A 233 22.26 -13.49 10.32
N PRO A 234 21.94 -12.26 10.74
CA PRO A 234 22.45 -11.07 10.07
C PRO A 234 23.94 -10.83 10.32
N VAL A 235 24.49 -11.35 11.42
CA VAL A 235 25.89 -11.10 11.79
C VAL A 235 26.80 -12.04 11.02
N GLY A 236 26.42 -13.32 10.92
CA GLY A 236 27.11 -14.32 10.12
C GLY A 236 27.09 -14.00 8.62
N MET A 237 25.99 -13.42 8.14
CA MET A 237 25.83 -13.02 6.72
C MET A 237 26.29 -11.58 6.43
N GLU A 238 26.82 -10.85 7.41
CA GLU A 238 27.30 -9.47 7.30
C GLU A 238 26.25 -8.51 6.70
N LEU A 239 25.01 -8.65 7.17
CA LEU A 239 23.90 -7.78 6.81
C LEU A 239 23.97 -6.44 7.54
N LEU A 240 23.42 -5.40 6.91
CA LEU A 240 23.50 -4.02 7.41
C LEU A 240 22.25 -3.66 8.19
N PHE A 241 22.38 -3.55 9.51
CA PHE A 241 21.27 -3.19 10.41
C PHE A 241 20.69 -1.80 10.11
N GLU A 242 21.50 -0.85 9.66
CA GLU A 242 21.06 0.52 9.35
C GLU A 242 20.04 0.56 8.18
N ARG A 243 19.91 -0.51 7.39
CA ARG A 243 18.84 -0.64 6.38
C ARG A 243 17.47 -0.90 7.01
N PHE A 244 17.44 -1.43 8.21
CA PHE A 244 16.23 -1.70 8.96
C PHE A 244 15.83 -0.51 9.82
N LEU A 245 16.77 0.00 10.63
CA LEU A 245 16.50 1.06 11.58
C LEU A 245 17.65 2.06 11.64
N SER A 246 17.34 3.34 11.48
CA SER A 246 18.30 4.44 11.60
C SER A 246 17.65 5.65 12.28
N GLU A 247 18.44 6.46 12.97
CA GLU A 247 17.95 7.68 13.65
C GLU A 247 17.51 8.76 12.65
N GLU A 248 18.15 8.82 11.49
CA GLU A 248 17.94 9.87 10.49
C GLU A 248 16.65 9.72 9.69
N ARG A 249 16.03 8.52 9.69
CA ARG A 249 14.82 8.24 8.89
C ARG A 249 13.55 8.78 9.50
N GLY A 250 13.42 8.80 10.83
CA GLY A 250 12.19 9.19 11.52
C GLY A 250 10.94 8.33 11.21
N GLU A 251 11.07 7.29 10.39
CA GLU A 251 10.00 6.37 9.99
C GLU A 251 9.98 5.12 10.89
N TRP A 252 8.78 4.55 11.08
CA TRP A 252 8.63 3.27 11.78
C TRP A 252 9.25 2.13 10.95
N PRO A 253 9.94 1.16 11.58
CA PRO A 253 10.43 -0.01 10.86
C PRO A 253 9.25 -0.89 10.43
N ASP A 254 9.30 -1.40 9.20
CA ASP A 254 8.30 -2.34 8.67
C ASP A 254 8.77 -3.79 8.92
N ILE A 255 8.16 -4.46 9.90
CA ILE A 255 8.32 -5.90 10.13
C ILE A 255 7.10 -6.62 9.59
N ASP A 256 7.24 -7.08 8.36
CA ASP A 256 6.25 -7.89 7.70
C ASP A 256 6.43 -9.37 8.07
N LEU A 257 5.33 -10.07 8.34
CA LEU A 257 5.32 -11.50 8.66
C LEU A 257 4.69 -12.32 7.53
N ASP A 258 5.42 -13.34 7.11
CA ASP A 258 4.97 -14.33 6.14
C ASP A 258 4.52 -15.60 6.87
N LEU A 259 3.32 -16.07 6.52
CA LEU A 259 2.66 -17.25 7.07
C LEU A 259 2.22 -18.19 5.94
N PRO A 260 2.02 -19.50 6.22
CA PRO A 260 1.32 -20.40 5.31
C PRO A 260 -0.03 -19.85 4.89
N SER A 261 -0.30 -19.88 3.59
CA SER A 261 -1.60 -19.48 3.04
C SER A 261 -2.70 -20.41 3.53
N GLY A 262 -3.90 -19.88 3.81
CA GLY A 262 -5.06 -20.66 4.25
C GLY A 262 -5.39 -20.46 5.72
N ASP A 263 -5.82 -21.52 6.39
CA ASP A 263 -6.40 -21.49 7.74
C ASP A 263 -5.40 -21.01 8.81
N GLN A 264 -4.11 -21.31 8.64
CA GLN A 264 -3.10 -20.90 9.61
C GLN A 264 -2.90 -19.38 9.66
N ARG A 265 -2.87 -18.73 8.49
CA ARG A 265 -2.88 -17.27 8.41
C ARG A 265 -4.14 -16.69 9.07
N GLU A 266 -5.30 -17.32 8.87
CA GLU A 266 -6.54 -16.88 9.51
C GLU A 266 -6.43 -16.97 11.04
N LYS A 267 -5.89 -18.06 11.60
CA LYS A 267 -5.67 -18.19 13.04
C LYS A 267 -4.81 -17.05 13.60
N ALA A 268 -3.72 -16.69 12.91
CA ALA A 268 -2.86 -15.59 13.34
C ALA A 268 -3.58 -14.23 13.30
N ILE A 269 -4.39 -13.96 12.27
CA ILE A 269 -5.20 -12.75 12.17
C ILE A 269 -6.23 -12.70 13.32
N GLN A 270 -6.92 -13.81 13.57
CA GLN A 270 -7.91 -13.91 14.63
C GLN A 270 -7.28 -13.74 16.02
N TYR A 271 -6.06 -14.23 16.23
CA TYR A 271 -5.30 -13.96 17.45
C TYR A 271 -5.12 -12.46 17.69
N VAL A 272 -4.71 -11.70 16.68
CA VAL A 272 -4.54 -10.24 16.83
C VAL A 272 -5.88 -9.56 17.14
N TYR A 273 -6.98 -9.94 16.48
CA TYR A 273 -8.32 -9.43 16.82
C TYR A 273 -8.75 -9.76 18.25
N GLN A 274 -8.50 -10.99 18.72
CA GLN A 274 -8.82 -11.39 20.09
C GLN A 274 -7.96 -10.66 21.11
N ARG A 275 -6.68 -10.43 20.79
CA ARG A 275 -5.69 -9.81 21.66
C ARG A 275 -5.96 -8.32 21.90
N TYR A 276 -6.31 -7.59 20.84
CA TYR A 276 -6.50 -6.14 20.88
C TYR A 276 -7.97 -5.71 20.83
N GLY A 277 -8.90 -6.66 20.61
CA GLY A 277 -10.32 -6.41 20.48
C GLY A 277 -10.72 -5.98 19.06
N GLN A 278 -12.01 -6.10 18.74
CA GLN A 278 -12.56 -5.74 17.42
C GLN A 278 -12.40 -4.25 17.08
N LEU A 279 -12.34 -3.39 18.09
CA LEU A 279 -12.10 -1.95 17.94
C LEU A 279 -10.62 -1.58 18.06
N GLY A 280 -9.74 -2.51 18.45
CA GLY A 280 -8.31 -2.25 18.61
C GLY A 280 -7.46 -2.72 17.44
N ALA A 281 -8.03 -3.47 16.49
CA ALA A 281 -7.30 -3.85 15.29
C ALA A 281 -8.23 -4.05 14.09
N ALA A 282 -7.72 -3.79 12.88
CA ALA A 282 -8.46 -3.96 11.63
C ALA A 282 -7.50 -4.14 10.44
N MET A 283 -7.99 -4.78 9.38
CA MET A 283 -7.26 -4.95 8.13
C MET A 283 -7.34 -3.66 7.30
N THR A 284 -6.29 -3.30 6.57
CA THR A 284 -6.35 -2.14 5.65
C THR A 284 -7.26 -2.41 4.46
N ALA A 285 -7.86 -1.36 3.91
CA ALA A 285 -8.61 -1.47 2.66
C ALA A 285 -7.66 -1.44 1.46
N ASN A 286 -8.18 -1.87 0.33
CA ASN A 286 -7.67 -1.60 -1.00
C ASN A 286 -8.70 -0.74 -1.72
N VAL A 287 -8.35 0.48 -2.11
CA VAL A 287 -9.23 1.30 -2.95
C VAL A 287 -9.18 0.77 -4.39
N ILE A 288 -10.18 -0.02 -4.78
CA ILE A 288 -10.27 -0.56 -6.14
C ILE A 288 -10.87 0.51 -7.05
N THR A 289 -10.14 0.85 -8.11
CA THR A 289 -10.57 1.81 -9.12
C THR A 289 -10.95 1.13 -10.43
N TYR A 290 -11.70 1.84 -11.29
CA TYR A 290 -11.92 1.40 -12.66
C TYR A 290 -10.60 1.46 -13.44
N ARG A 291 -10.17 0.32 -13.98
CA ARG A 291 -8.97 0.18 -14.84
C ARG A 291 -9.44 -0.17 -16.24
N GLY A 292 -8.60 0.00 -17.26
CA GLY A 292 -8.99 -0.12 -18.66
C GLY A 292 -10.01 -1.22 -18.97
N ARG A 293 -9.70 -2.48 -18.62
CA ARG A 293 -10.62 -3.61 -18.87
C ARG A 293 -11.94 -3.54 -18.09
N SER A 294 -11.92 -3.13 -16.82
CA SER A 294 -13.15 -3.04 -16.02
C SER A 294 -13.99 -1.82 -16.41
N ALA A 295 -13.35 -0.70 -16.71
CA ALA A 295 -14.01 0.50 -17.24
C ALA A 295 -14.75 0.19 -18.56
N ALA A 296 -14.02 -0.37 -19.53
CA ALA A 296 -14.55 -0.81 -20.82
C ALA A 296 -15.79 -1.70 -20.69
N ARG A 297 -15.72 -2.72 -19.83
CA ARG A 297 -16.83 -3.66 -19.65
C ARG A 297 -18.06 -3.00 -19.02
N GLU A 298 -17.89 -2.15 -18.01
CA GLU A 298 -19.04 -1.53 -17.33
C GLU A 298 -19.70 -0.43 -18.18
N VAL A 299 -18.91 0.42 -18.85
CA VAL A 299 -19.44 1.43 -19.78
C VAL A 299 -20.22 0.77 -20.90
N GLY A 300 -19.65 -0.28 -21.50
CA GLY A 300 -20.30 -0.94 -22.61
C GLY A 300 -21.62 -1.63 -22.23
N LYS A 301 -21.71 -2.19 -21.01
CA LYS A 301 -22.97 -2.75 -20.49
C LYS A 301 -24.04 -1.67 -20.35
N VAL A 302 -23.69 -0.52 -19.79
CA VAL A 302 -24.63 0.60 -19.62
C VAL A 302 -25.07 1.18 -20.95
N LEU A 303 -24.16 1.28 -21.91
CA LEU A 303 -24.49 1.71 -23.26
C LEU A 303 -25.27 0.65 -24.04
N GLY A 304 -25.38 -0.60 -23.56
CA GLY A 304 -26.20 -1.66 -24.14
C GLY A 304 -25.52 -2.48 -25.24
N PHE A 305 -24.19 -2.60 -25.23
CA PHE A 305 -23.49 -3.52 -26.13
C PHE A 305 -23.74 -4.97 -25.71
N ASP A 306 -23.82 -5.87 -26.70
CA ASP A 306 -23.92 -7.31 -26.44
C ASP A 306 -22.60 -7.88 -25.89
N ARG A 307 -22.64 -9.13 -25.41
CA ARG A 307 -21.47 -9.77 -24.80
C ARG A 307 -20.30 -9.93 -25.77
N GLU A 308 -20.57 -10.22 -27.03
CA GLU A 308 -19.53 -10.46 -28.03
C GLU A 308 -18.75 -9.17 -28.30
N THR A 309 -19.46 -8.07 -28.53
CA THR A 309 -18.91 -6.73 -28.69
C THR A 309 -18.13 -6.29 -27.45
N LEU A 310 -18.64 -6.58 -26.24
CA LEU A 310 -17.96 -6.26 -24.98
C LEU A 310 -16.64 -7.01 -24.81
N ASP A 311 -16.63 -8.30 -25.13
CA ASP A 311 -15.42 -9.11 -24.99
C ASP A 311 -14.35 -8.66 -25.99
N GLN A 312 -14.74 -8.35 -27.24
CA GLN A 312 -13.88 -7.71 -28.24
C GLN A 312 -13.34 -6.37 -27.75
N LEU A 313 -14.20 -5.42 -27.39
CA LEU A 313 -13.82 -4.10 -26.87
C LEU A 313 -12.86 -4.19 -25.67
N SER A 314 -13.17 -5.07 -24.71
CA SER A 314 -12.35 -5.22 -23.50
C SER A 314 -10.97 -5.82 -23.77
N SER A 315 -10.81 -6.57 -24.86
CA SER A 315 -9.54 -7.15 -25.27
C SER A 315 -8.60 -6.10 -25.90
N LEU A 316 -9.17 -5.17 -26.66
CA LEU A 316 -8.45 -4.07 -27.32
C LEU A 316 -7.86 -3.07 -26.32
N VAL A 317 -8.51 -2.91 -25.17
CA VAL A 317 -8.11 -1.92 -24.15
C VAL A 317 -6.76 -2.23 -23.49
N ASN A 318 -6.30 -3.49 -23.50
CA ASN A 318 -4.94 -3.83 -23.04
C ASN A 318 -3.84 -3.19 -23.92
N THR A 319 -4.22 -2.63 -25.07
CA THR A 319 -3.36 -2.01 -26.07
C THR A 319 -3.55 -0.50 -26.16
N TRP A 320 -4.30 0.13 -25.25
CA TRP A 320 -4.47 1.60 -25.16
C TRP A 320 -3.22 2.35 -24.66
N GLY A 321 -2.04 1.92 -25.12
CA GLY A 321 -0.78 2.63 -25.00
C GLY A 321 -0.07 2.57 -26.34
N TRP A 322 0.47 3.70 -26.79
CA TRP A 322 1.15 3.86 -28.07
C TRP A 322 2.23 2.77 -28.31
N ARG A 323 2.09 1.93 -29.35
CA ARG A 323 3.02 0.86 -29.73
C ARG A 323 3.66 1.05 -31.11
N GLY A 324 3.85 2.29 -31.54
CA GLY A 324 4.59 2.65 -32.77
C GLY A 324 3.73 3.25 -33.87
N ALA A 325 4.35 3.54 -35.02
CA ALA A 325 3.78 4.35 -36.09
C ALA A 325 2.64 3.69 -36.90
N THR A 326 2.42 2.38 -36.75
CA THR A 326 1.43 1.61 -37.54
C THR A 326 0.34 0.91 -36.71
N ASP A 327 0.40 1.00 -35.37
CA ASP A 327 -0.55 0.34 -34.46
C ASP A 327 -1.42 1.41 -33.77
N THR A 328 -2.25 2.08 -34.56
CA THR A 328 -3.16 3.12 -34.06
C THR A 328 -4.42 2.49 -33.48
N THR A 329 -4.98 3.12 -32.44
CA THR A 329 -6.28 2.73 -31.85
C THR A 329 -7.37 2.59 -32.91
N GLU A 330 -7.34 3.43 -33.93
CA GLU A 330 -8.25 3.39 -35.08
C GLU A 330 -8.16 2.11 -35.90
N HIS A 331 -6.96 1.62 -36.18
CA HIS A 331 -6.77 0.37 -36.93
C HIS A 331 -7.29 -0.84 -36.16
N GLN A 332 -7.12 -0.85 -34.83
CA GLN A 332 -7.58 -1.93 -33.95
C GLN A 332 -9.11 -1.99 -33.82
N PHE A 333 -9.77 -0.82 -33.73
CA PHE A 333 -11.23 -0.74 -33.71
C PHE A 333 -11.82 -1.15 -35.06
N HIS A 334 -11.22 -0.72 -36.17
CA HIS A 334 -11.67 -1.09 -37.50
C HIS A 334 -11.51 -2.61 -37.78
N GLN A 335 -10.44 -3.24 -37.27
CA GLN A 335 -10.27 -4.69 -37.34
C GLN A 335 -11.30 -5.47 -36.50
N ALA A 336 -11.81 -4.86 -35.43
CA ALA A 336 -12.91 -5.41 -34.63
C ALA A 336 -14.30 -5.11 -35.21
N GLY A 337 -14.40 -4.51 -36.40
CA GLY A 337 -15.67 -4.14 -37.03
C GLY A 337 -16.38 -2.96 -36.37
N LEU A 338 -15.65 -2.17 -35.58
CA LEU A 338 -16.18 -1.01 -34.86
C LEU A 338 -15.73 0.29 -35.55
N ASP A 339 -16.70 1.09 -35.96
CA ASP A 339 -16.46 2.39 -36.56
C ASP A 339 -16.28 3.46 -35.47
N LEU A 340 -15.09 4.06 -35.39
CA LEU A 340 -14.83 5.21 -34.51
C LEU A 340 -15.60 6.47 -34.94
N GLY A 341 -16.13 6.52 -36.16
CA GLY A 341 -17.06 7.56 -36.61
C GLY A 341 -18.45 7.43 -35.99
N HIS A 342 -18.81 6.26 -35.45
CA HIS A 342 -20.14 6.03 -34.90
C HIS A 342 -20.32 6.76 -33.54
N PRO A 343 -21.34 7.63 -33.36
CA PRO A 343 -21.49 8.45 -32.15
C PRO A 343 -21.50 7.67 -30.84
N ARG A 344 -22.13 6.49 -30.83
CA ARG A 344 -22.16 5.60 -29.65
C ARG A 344 -20.78 5.06 -29.26
N ILE A 345 -19.90 4.81 -30.24
CA ILE A 345 -18.53 4.31 -30.00
C ILE A 345 -17.64 5.46 -29.53
N GLN A 346 -17.79 6.65 -30.12
CA GLN A 346 -17.11 7.87 -29.62
C GLN A 346 -17.47 8.14 -28.16
N LYS A 347 -18.77 8.08 -27.84
CA LYS A 347 -19.24 8.28 -26.47
C LYS A 347 -18.76 7.19 -25.52
N TYR A 348 -18.68 5.94 -25.98
CA TYR A 348 -18.09 4.85 -25.23
C TYR A 348 -16.63 5.11 -24.87
N CYS A 349 -15.80 5.51 -25.84
CA CYS A 349 -14.38 5.80 -25.61
C CYS A 349 -14.21 6.97 -24.64
N GLU A 350 -14.94 8.07 -24.85
CA GLU A 350 -14.94 9.23 -23.95
C GLU A 350 -15.29 8.84 -22.50
N LEU A 351 -16.38 8.09 -22.30
CA LEU A 351 -16.79 7.66 -20.96
C LEU A 351 -15.79 6.69 -20.33
N CYS A 352 -15.18 5.79 -21.10
CA CYS A 352 -14.14 4.88 -20.59
C CYS A 352 -12.92 5.63 -20.06
N GLU A 353 -12.47 6.66 -20.78
CA GLU A 353 -11.36 7.52 -20.35
C GLU A 353 -11.73 8.32 -19.10
N ARG A 354 -12.94 8.91 -19.07
CA ARG A 354 -13.39 9.74 -17.94
C ARG A 354 -13.59 8.97 -16.64
N ILE A 355 -13.99 7.69 -16.70
CA ILE A 355 -14.12 6.88 -15.48
C ILE A 355 -12.83 6.21 -15.05
N GLN A 356 -11.77 6.27 -15.88
CA GLN A 356 -10.52 5.61 -15.55
C GLN A 356 -9.95 6.17 -14.25
N ASP A 357 -9.49 5.27 -13.39
CA ASP A 357 -9.00 5.54 -12.06
C ASP A 357 -10.01 6.12 -11.05
N LEU A 358 -11.28 6.31 -11.43
CA LEU A 358 -12.32 6.64 -10.45
C LEU A 358 -12.56 5.47 -9.48
N PRO A 359 -12.87 5.74 -8.19
CA PRO A 359 -13.14 4.69 -7.20
C PRO A 359 -14.34 3.82 -7.59
N ARG A 360 -14.23 2.51 -7.32
CA ARG A 360 -15.29 1.52 -7.60
C ARG A 360 -15.83 0.91 -6.30
N HIS A 361 -14.96 0.36 -5.46
CA HIS A 361 -15.32 -0.22 -4.16
C HIS A 361 -14.06 -0.39 -3.30
N LEU A 362 -14.26 -0.57 -2.00
CA LEU A 362 -13.21 -1.01 -1.10
C LEU A 362 -13.09 -2.53 -1.19
N GLY A 363 -11.87 -3.01 -1.42
CA GLY A 363 -11.47 -4.39 -1.24
C GLY A 363 -10.71 -4.55 0.07
N GLN A 364 -10.47 -5.79 0.49
CA GLN A 364 -9.61 -6.07 1.63
C GLN A 364 -8.15 -6.20 1.19
N HIS A 365 -7.22 -5.59 1.94
CA HIS A 365 -5.80 -5.78 1.73
C HIS A 365 -5.36 -7.20 2.15
N SER A 366 -4.41 -7.78 1.40
CA SER A 366 -4.00 -9.18 1.55
C SER A 366 -3.07 -9.46 2.73
N GLY A 367 -2.61 -8.42 3.44
CA GLY A 367 -1.61 -8.57 4.52
C GLY A 367 -1.72 -7.51 5.62
N GLY A 368 -1.60 -6.24 5.24
CA GLY A 368 -1.63 -5.08 6.14
C GLY A 368 -2.78 -5.07 7.16
N MET A 369 -2.37 -5.08 8.42
CA MET A 369 -3.24 -4.95 9.59
C MET A 369 -2.76 -3.77 10.42
N VAL A 370 -3.71 -2.97 10.90
CA VAL A 370 -3.49 -1.85 11.81
C VAL A 370 -3.88 -2.27 13.22
N ILE A 371 -3.08 -1.84 14.20
CA ILE A 371 -3.34 -2.09 15.62
C ILE A 371 -3.28 -0.75 16.37
N CYS A 372 -4.23 -0.53 17.27
CA CYS A 372 -4.39 0.66 18.10
C CYS A 372 -4.69 0.24 19.55
N GLN A 373 -4.42 1.11 20.52
CA GLN A 373 -4.80 0.92 21.91
C GLN A 373 -6.33 1.03 22.11
N GLY A 374 -7.09 0.04 21.64
CA GLY A 374 -8.49 -0.20 21.99
C GLY A 374 -9.55 0.70 21.34
N GLN A 375 -9.18 1.80 20.67
CA GLN A 375 -10.11 2.71 19.97
C GLN A 375 -9.55 3.12 18.60
N LEU A 376 -9.49 2.16 17.67
CA LEU A 376 -9.18 2.46 16.28
C LEU A 376 -10.34 3.20 15.60
N ASP A 377 -11.58 2.98 16.04
CA ASP A 377 -12.79 3.63 15.56
C ASP A 377 -12.87 5.13 15.89
N SER A 378 -12.13 5.61 16.89
CA SER A 378 -11.97 7.06 17.15
C SER A 378 -10.97 7.72 16.21
N VAL A 379 -10.14 6.94 15.52
CA VAL A 379 -9.09 7.40 14.60
C VAL A 379 -9.57 7.31 13.15
N VAL A 380 -10.13 6.16 12.77
CA VAL A 380 -10.53 5.84 11.40
C VAL A 380 -11.84 5.03 11.39
N PRO A 381 -12.77 5.30 10.45
CA PRO A 381 -13.98 4.50 10.32
C PRO A 381 -13.70 3.02 10.08
N LEU A 382 -14.43 2.17 10.81
CA LEU A 382 -14.36 0.72 10.72
C LEU A 382 -15.61 0.17 10.04
N GLU A 383 -15.45 -0.84 9.20
CA GLU A 383 -16.56 -1.61 8.64
C GLU A 383 -16.31 -3.12 8.74
N PRO A 384 -17.36 -3.93 8.95
CA PRO A 384 -17.25 -5.38 8.83
C PRO A 384 -16.84 -5.78 7.42
N ALA A 385 -15.84 -6.66 7.29
CA ALA A 385 -15.45 -7.19 6.00
C ALA A 385 -16.49 -8.22 5.51
N THR A 386 -16.45 -8.56 4.22
CA THR A 386 -17.27 -9.64 3.65
C THR A 386 -16.96 -11.00 4.28
N MET A 387 -15.71 -11.21 4.72
CA MET A 387 -15.33 -12.42 5.46
C MET A 387 -15.77 -12.31 6.93
N PRO A 388 -16.50 -13.31 7.46
CA PRO A 388 -16.95 -13.30 8.85
C PRO A 388 -15.80 -13.14 9.84
N GLY A 389 -16.03 -12.35 10.89
CA GLY A 389 -15.05 -12.15 11.97
C GLY A 389 -13.86 -11.27 11.60
N ARG A 390 -13.92 -10.54 10.48
CA ARG A 390 -12.91 -9.54 10.10
C ARG A 390 -13.51 -8.14 10.07
N ILE A 391 -12.69 -7.18 10.50
CA ILE A 391 -12.96 -5.74 10.44
C ILE A 391 -11.92 -5.10 9.52
N VAL A 392 -12.35 -4.20 8.66
CA VAL A 392 -11.46 -3.40 7.80
C VAL A 392 -11.59 -1.91 8.13
N VAL A 393 -10.48 -1.18 8.05
CA VAL A 393 -10.50 0.29 8.04
C VAL A 393 -10.87 0.75 6.63
N GLN A 394 -11.51 1.92 6.52
CA GLN A 394 -11.88 2.49 5.21
C GLN A 394 -10.74 3.21 4.47
N TRP A 395 -9.52 3.15 5.02
CA TRP A 395 -8.31 3.76 4.47
C TRP A 395 -7.40 2.68 3.86
N ASP A 396 -6.73 3.05 2.77
CA ASP A 396 -5.71 2.17 2.20
C ASP A 396 -4.38 2.26 2.97
N LYS A 397 -3.39 1.50 2.49
CA LYS A 397 -2.08 1.42 3.13
C LYS A 397 -1.38 2.78 3.14
N GLU A 398 -1.54 3.55 2.08
CA GLU A 398 -0.92 4.84 1.85
C GLU A 398 -1.57 5.89 2.75
N ASP A 399 -2.90 5.92 2.80
CA ASP A 399 -3.66 6.75 3.73
C ASP A 399 -3.23 6.49 5.18
N CYS A 400 -3.13 5.21 5.60
CA CYS A 400 -2.65 4.86 6.94
C CYS A 400 -1.22 5.37 7.19
N ALA A 401 -0.32 5.23 6.22
CA ALA A 401 1.06 5.69 6.36
C ALA A 401 1.16 7.22 6.47
N ASP A 402 0.42 7.95 5.65
CA ASP A 402 0.35 9.42 5.68
C ASP A 402 -0.21 9.92 7.01
N MET A 403 -1.13 9.15 7.61
CA MET A 403 -1.69 9.41 8.94
C MET A 403 -0.81 8.92 10.11
N GLY A 404 0.39 8.39 9.84
CA GLY A 404 1.31 7.90 10.86
C GLY A 404 0.84 6.61 11.57
N ILE A 405 -0.13 5.92 10.99
CA ILE A 405 -0.68 4.67 11.52
C ILE A 405 0.26 3.52 11.19
N VAL A 406 0.68 2.79 12.23
CA VAL A 406 1.62 1.68 12.07
C VAL A 406 0.89 0.43 11.64
N LYS A 407 1.43 -0.21 10.60
CA LYS A 407 0.93 -1.47 10.06
C LYS A 407 1.83 -2.64 10.45
N VAL A 408 1.24 -3.82 10.53
CA VAL A 408 1.91 -5.12 10.58
C VAL A 408 1.30 -5.97 9.47
N ASP A 409 2.10 -6.39 8.49
CA ASP A 409 1.60 -7.23 7.42
C ASP A 409 1.61 -8.70 7.84
N LEU A 410 0.44 -9.37 7.78
CA LEU A 410 0.30 -10.82 7.93
C LEU A 410 0.01 -11.44 6.55
N LEU A 411 1.04 -11.76 5.78
CA LEU A 411 0.92 -12.22 4.39
C LEU A 411 0.86 -13.74 4.31
N GLY A 412 -0.04 -14.26 3.47
CA GLY A 412 -0.09 -15.69 3.13
C GLY A 412 0.79 -16.02 1.94
N LEU A 413 1.71 -16.96 2.09
CA LEU A 413 2.58 -17.45 1.03
C LEU A 413 2.45 -18.97 0.89
N GLY A 414 2.23 -19.44 -0.34
CA GLY A 414 2.14 -20.88 -0.63
C GLY A 414 3.45 -21.63 -0.34
N MET A 415 4.61 -20.98 -0.55
CA MET A 415 5.90 -21.57 -0.21
C MET A 415 6.09 -21.78 1.30
N MET A 416 5.48 -20.93 2.13
CA MET A 416 5.52 -21.14 3.58
C MET A 416 4.76 -22.40 3.98
N ALA A 417 3.62 -22.68 3.34
CA ALA A 417 2.88 -23.94 3.54
C ALA A 417 3.73 -25.15 3.13
N ALA A 418 4.38 -25.10 1.96
CA ALA A 418 5.26 -26.17 1.52
C ALA A 418 6.47 -26.40 2.46
N LEU A 419 7.06 -25.33 3.01
CA LEU A 419 8.14 -25.44 3.98
C LEU A 419 7.67 -26.03 5.30
N GLU A 420 6.47 -25.69 5.74
CA GLU A 420 5.87 -26.26 6.94
C GLU A 420 5.64 -27.77 6.80
N ASP A 421 5.09 -28.22 5.68
CA ASP A 421 4.96 -29.65 5.36
C ASP A 421 6.32 -30.35 5.41
N CYS A 422 7.37 -29.73 4.85
CA CYS A 422 8.73 -30.28 4.89
C CYS A 422 9.28 -30.39 6.33
N LEU A 423 9.00 -29.41 7.19
CA LEU A 423 9.42 -29.43 8.60
C LEU A 423 8.74 -30.53 9.40
N GLU A 424 7.54 -30.97 9.01
CA GLU A 424 6.87 -32.12 9.61
C GLU A 424 7.35 -33.45 9.02
N LEU A 425 7.43 -33.54 7.68
CA LEU A 425 7.65 -34.80 6.97
C LEU A 425 9.10 -35.28 7.06
N VAL A 426 10.08 -34.38 6.98
CA VAL A 426 11.50 -34.78 6.96
C VAL A 426 11.91 -35.48 8.27
N PRO A 427 11.66 -34.92 9.47
CA PRO A 427 11.97 -35.62 10.72
C PRO A 427 11.20 -36.94 10.87
N LYS A 428 9.95 -37.00 10.40
CA LYS A 428 9.10 -38.21 10.47
C LYS A 428 9.64 -39.37 9.62
N HIS A 429 10.18 -39.07 8.44
CA HIS A 429 10.65 -40.10 7.50
C HIS A 429 12.15 -40.40 7.62
N TYR A 430 12.96 -39.43 8.02
CA TYR A 430 14.43 -39.54 8.06
C TYR A 430 15.02 -39.49 9.48
N GLY A 431 14.23 -39.13 10.50
CA GLY A 431 14.67 -39.08 11.90
C GLY A 431 15.58 -37.89 12.23
N GLU A 432 15.80 -36.98 11.30
CA GLU A 432 16.69 -35.82 11.47
C GLU A 432 15.87 -34.56 11.84
N PRO A 433 16.18 -33.90 12.98
CA PRO A 433 15.51 -32.66 13.34
C PRO A 433 15.89 -31.54 12.37
N LEU A 434 14.90 -30.76 11.93
CA LEU A 434 15.07 -29.68 10.97
C LEU A 434 14.78 -28.33 11.63
N ASP A 435 15.80 -27.47 11.78
CA ASP A 435 15.65 -26.06 12.19
C ASP A 435 16.16 -25.14 11.08
N LEU A 436 15.25 -24.34 10.52
CA LEU A 436 15.57 -23.40 9.44
C LEU A 436 16.70 -22.43 9.79
N ALA A 437 16.86 -22.06 11.08
CA ALA A 437 17.92 -21.13 11.49
C ALA A 437 19.30 -21.79 11.63
N GLN A 438 19.36 -23.13 11.64
CA GLN A 438 20.60 -23.89 11.76
C GLN A 438 21.03 -24.53 10.43
N LEU A 439 20.28 -24.32 9.35
CA LEU A 439 20.65 -24.80 8.03
C LEU A 439 21.97 -24.18 7.56
N PRO A 440 22.88 -24.97 6.95
CA PRO A 440 24.14 -24.46 6.43
C PRO A 440 23.89 -23.50 5.25
N ALA A 441 24.55 -22.35 5.26
CA ALA A 441 24.37 -21.34 4.22
C ALA A 441 25.16 -21.62 2.92
N ASP A 442 26.09 -22.57 2.97
CA ASP A 442 27.09 -22.88 1.96
C ASP A 442 27.03 -24.33 1.45
N ASP A 443 25.88 -25.00 1.60
CA ASP A 443 25.68 -26.39 1.16
C ASP A 443 26.04 -26.59 -0.34
N PRO A 444 27.08 -27.39 -0.65
CA PRO A 444 27.56 -27.56 -2.01
C PRO A 444 26.51 -28.13 -2.98
N LEU A 445 25.63 -29.02 -2.51
CA LEU A 445 24.60 -29.68 -3.32
C LEU A 445 23.53 -28.67 -3.75
N VAL A 446 23.14 -27.76 -2.85
CA VAL A 446 22.19 -26.69 -3.16
C VAL A 446 22.75 -25.79 -4.28
N TYR A 447 23.99 -25.33 -4.15
CA TYR A 447 24.59 -24.47 -5.19
C TYR A 447 24.88 -25.23 -6.49
N GLU A 448 25.16 -26.53 -6.44
CA GLU A 448 25.28 -27.35 -7.64
C GLU A 448 23.95 -27.46 -8.40
N THR A 449 22.87 -27.73 -7.68
CA THR A 449 21.51 -27.79 -8.22
C THR A 449 21.12 -26.46 -8.89
N LEU A 450 21.40 -25.34 -8.21
CA LEU A 450 21.21 -23.99 -8.74
C LEU A 450 22.02 -23.75 -10.02
N ARG A 451 23.29 -24.16 -10.08
CA ARG A 451 24.14 -23.99 -11.28
C ARG A 451 23.66 -24.83 -12.47
N ARG A 452 23.04 -25.99 -12.22
CA ARG A 452 22.40 -26.84 -13.23
C ARG A 452 21.04 -26.30 -13.69
N ALA A 453 20.53 -25.24 -13.06
CA ALA A 453 19.20 -24.68 -13.27
C ALA A 453 18.06 -25.67 -13.00
N ASP A 454 18.29 -26.65 -12.11
CA ASP A 454 17.27 -27.61 -11.68
C ASP A 454 16.49 -27.02 -10.49
N THR A 455 15.74 -25.96 -10.76
CA THR A 455 15.14 -25.09 -9.74
C THR A 455 13.61 -25.10 -9.74
N VAL A 456 12.99 -26.09 -10.37
CA VAL A 456 11.53 -26.27 -10.32
C VAL A 456 11.12 -26.49 -8.85
N GLY A 457 10.22 -25.65 -8.34
CA GLY A 457 9.81 -25.67 -6.93
C GLY A 457 10.74 -24.91 -5.97
N MET A 458 11.83 -24.29 -6.46
CA MET A 458 12.68 -23.42 -5.65
C MET A 458 12.20 -21.97 -5.71
N PHE A 459 11.80 -21.43 -4.55
CA PHE A 459 11.23 -20.09 -4.43
C PHE A 459 12.10 -19.00 -5.07
N GLN A 460 11.46 -18.09 -5.82
CA GLN A 460 12.06 -16.95 -6.54
C GLN A 460 13.03 -17.28 -7.70
N VAL A 461 13.51 -18.52 -7.83
CA VAL A 461 14.48 -18.92 -8.88
C VAL A 461 13.96 -19.99 -9.85
N GLU A 462 12.66 -20.29 -9.82
CA GLU A 462 12.01 -21.28 -10.70
C GLU A 462 11.60 -20.75 -12.09
N SER A 463 11.49 -19.43 -12.28
CA SER A 463 10.94 -18.90 -13.53
C SER A 463 11.87 -19.19 -14.72
N ARG A 464 11.32 -19.31 -15.94
CA ARG A 464 12.13 -19.54 -17.16
C ARG A 464 13.27 -18.55 -17.32
N ALA A 465 13.02 -17.27 -17.01
CA ALA A 465 14.04 -16.23 -17.05
C ALA A 465 15.15 -16.48 -16.02
N GLN A 466 14.79 -16.84 -14.79
CA GLN A 466 15.74 -17.20 -13.74
C GLN A 466 16.56 -18.43 -14.15
N MET A 467 15.90 -19.54 -14.48
CA MET A 467 16.53 -20.79 -14.94
C MET A 467 17.52 -20.57 -16.08
N SER A 468 17.15 -19.78 -17.09
CA SER A 468 18.03 -19.52 -18.24
C SER A 468 19.32 -18.74 -17.90
N SER A 469 19.30 -18.01 -16.78
CA SER A 469 20.39 -17.13 -16.35
C SER A 469 21.26 -17.74 -15.26
N LEU A 470 20.76 -18.72 -14.51
CA LEU A 470 21.49 -19.40 -13.43
C LEU A 470 22.82 -20.02 -13.88
N PRO A 471 22.91 -20.75 -15.02
CA PRO A 471 24.19 -21.30 -15.49
C PRO A 471 25.20 -20.21 -15.86
N ARG A 472 24.70 -19.02 -16.23
CA ARG A 472 25.52 -17.86 -16.60
C ARG A 472 26.06 -17.11 -15.38
N ASN A 473 25.24 -16.97 -14.34
CA ASN A 473 25.64 -16.33 -13.08
C ASN A 473 26.54 -17.26 -12.24
N ALA A 474 26.27 -18.57 -12.32
CA ALA A 474 26.95 -19.63 -11.59
C ALA A 474 27.11 -19.30 -10.09
N PRO A 475 26.01 -19.31 -9.31
CA PRO A 475 26.06 -18.96 -7.90
C PRO A 475 26.93 -19.94 -7.11
N ALA A 476 27.78 -19.40 -6.24
CA ALA A 476 28.69 -20.15 -5.38
C ALA A 476 28.58 -19.76 -3.90
N LYS A 477 27.88 -18.66 -3.60
CA LYS A 477 27.62 -18.17 -2.24
C LYS A 477 26.27 -17.46 -2.20
N PHE A 478 25.73 -17.27 -1.00
CA PHE A 478 24.40 -16.70 -0.80
C PHE A 478 24.21 -15.34 -1.48
N TYR A 479 25.23 -14.47 -1.43
CA TYR A 479 25.15 -13.15 -2.06
C TYR A 479 24.97 -13.21 -3.58
N ASP A 480 25.41 -14.27 -4.25
CA ASP A 480 25.17 -14.44 -5.69
C ASP A 480 23.68 -14.68 -5.99
N LEU A 481 22.92 -15.28 -5.04
CA LEU A 481 21.47 -15.45 -5.12
C LEU A 481 20.73 -14.14 -4.88
N VAL A 482 21.22 -13.32 -3.94
CA VAL A 482 20.69 -11.95 -3.74
C VAL A 482 20.77 -11.16 -5.05
N VAL A 483 21.88 -11.28 -5.78
CA VAL A 483 22.04 -10.65 -7.11
C VAL A 483 21.15 -11.33 -8.17
N GLN A 484 21.06 -12.66 -8.17
CA GLN A 484 20.22 -13.44 -9.10
C GLN A 484 18.76 -13.00 -9.07
N VAL A 485 18.20 -12.83 -7.87
CA VAL A 485 16.81 -12.38 -7.68
C VAL A 485 16.65 -10.90 -8.02
N ALA A 486 17.67 -10.07 -7.78
CA ALA A 486 17.61 -8.64 -8.07
C ALA A 486 17.67 -8.33 -9.58
N ILE A 487 18.47 -9.07 -10.35
CA ILE A 487 18.78 -8.73 -11.74
C ILE A 487 17.69 -9.12 -12.74
N ILE A 488 16.92 -10.18 -12.45
CA ILE A 488 15.78 -10.60 -13.27
C ILE A 488 14.51 -9.88 -12.80
N ARG A 489 14.51 -8.56 -12.95
CA ARG A 489 13.37 -7.68 -12.63
C ARG A 489 13.14 -6.67 -13.76
N PRO A 490 11.92 -6.14 -13.95
CA PRO A 490 11.62 -5.21 -15.05
C PRO A 490 12.57 -4.01 -15.10
N GLY A 491 12.90 -3.39 -13.96
CA GLY A 491 13.81 -2.23 -13.89
C GLY A 491 15.19 -2.52 -14.48
N PRO A 492 15.97 -3.48 -13.93
CA PRO A 492 17.27 -3.87 -14.49
C PRO A 492 17.22 -4.37 -15.94
N ILE A 493 16.13 -5.00 -16.37
CA ILE A 493 15.95 -5.45 -17.75
C ILE A 493 15.78 -4.24 -18.68
N VAL A 494 14.89 -3.30 -18.34
CA VAL A 494 14.67 -2.06 -19.11
C VAL A 494 15.93 -1.19 -19.11
N GLY A 495 16.61 -1.08 -17.96
CA GLY A 495 17.88 -0.37 -17.80
C GLY A 495 19.09 -1.08 -18.43
N ARG A 496 18.90 -2.20 -19.15
CA ARG A 496 19.95 -2.98 -19.82
C ARG A 496 21.10 -3.40 -18.90
N MET A 497 20.84 -3.54 -17.59
CA MET A 497 21.84 -3.84 -16.55
C MET A 497 22.22 -5.32 -16.48
N MET A 498 21.32 -6.20 -16.95
CA MET A 498 21.52 -7.65 -16.89
C MET A 498 22.75 -8.13 -17.68
N HIS A 499 22.89 -7.68 -18.93
CA HIS A 499 23.95 -8.17 -19.80
C HIS A 499 25.37 -7.76 -19.36
N PRO A 500 25.64 -6.48 -18.99
CA PRO A 500 26.94 -6.07 -18.46
C PRO A 500 27.36 -6.89 -17.24
N TYR A 501 26.46 -7.07 -16.26
CA TYR A 501 26.75 -7.87 -15.08
C TYR A 501 27.15 -9.30 -15.45
N MET A 502 26.36 -9.97 -16.29
CA MET A 502 26.61 -11.36 -16.68
C MET A 502 27.93 -11.54 -17.44
N ARG A 503 28.29 -10.61 -18.34
CA ARG A 503 29.58 -10.66 -19.05
C ARG A 503 30.75 -10.48 -18.10
N ARG A 504 30.67 -9.54 -17.16
CA ARG A 504 31.71 -9.31 -16.14
C ARG A 504 31.84 -10.50 -15.19
N ARG A 505 30.71 -11.08 -14.77
CA ARG A 505 30.68 -12.29 -13.94
C ARG A 505 31.37 -13.47 -14.64
N GLN A 506 31.18 -13.62 -15.94
CA GLN A 506 31.83 -14.62 -16.79
C GLN A 506 33.27 -14.25 -17.20
N ARG A 507 33.80 -13.13 -16.70
CA ARG A 507 35.13 -12.59 -17.06
C ARG A 507 35.29 -12.33 -18.57
N ARG A 508 34.19 -12.12 -19.30
CA ARG A 508 34.18 -11.74 -20.72
C ARG A 508 34.39 -10.24 -20.94
N GLU A 509 34.25 -9.44 -19.89
CA GLU A 509 34.42 -7.99 -19.86
C GLU A 509 35.10 -7.61 -18.53
N PRO A 510 36.06 -6.67 -18.51
CA PRO A 510 36.63 -6.17 -17.26
C PRO A 510 35.58 -5.38 -16.45
N VAL A 511 35.74 -5.36 -15.13
CA VAL A 511 34.88 -4.53 -14.28
C VAL A 511 35.30 -3.07 -14.43
N LEU A 512 34.40 -2.24 -14.94
CA LEU A 512 34.57 -0.81 -15.10
C LEU A 512 33.59 -0.07 -14.18
N TYR A 513 34.07 1.03 -13.62
CA TYR A 513 33.26 1.97 -12.83
C TYR A 513 33.22 3.29 -13.57
N ALA A 514 32.05 3.95 -13.59
CA ALA A 514 31.92 5.26 -14.23
C ALA A 514 32.86 6.30 -13.57
N HIS A 515 33.05 6.21 -12.25
CA HIS A 515 33.97 7.06 -11.52
C HIS A 515 34.62 6.29 -10.34
N PRO A 516 35.90 6.54 -9.98
CA PRO A 516 36.58 5.84 -8.88
C PRO A 516 35.85 5.91 -7.54
N SER A 517 35.16 7.01 -7.25
CA SER A 517 34.38 7.16 -6.00
C SER A 517 33.22 6.16 -5.87
N LEU A 518 32.78 5.54 -6.97
CA LEU A 518 31.68 4.59 -6.98
C LEU A 518 32.14 3.13 -6.75
N GLU A 519 33.44 2.84 -6.82
CA GLU A 519 33.97 1.50 -6.59
C GLU A 519 33.52 0.90 -5.25
N PRO A 520 33.61 1.60 -4.09
CA PRO A 520 33.21 1.02 -2.80
C PRO A 520 31.75 0.57 -2.76
N VAL A 521 30.87 1.21 -3.54
CA VAL A 521 29.43 0.90 -3.58
C VAL A 521 29.11 -0.21 -4.58
N LEU A 522 29.80 -0.25 -5.72
CA LEU A 522 29.48 -1.12 -6.85
C LEU A 522 30.37 -2.36 -6.97
N LYS A 523 31.45 -2.46 -6.18
CA LYS A 523 32.39 -3.60 -6.23
C LYS A 523 31.70 -4.95 -6.06
N ARG A 524 30.75 -5.05 -5.14
CA ARG A 524 29.99 -6.29 -4.88
C ARG A 524 29.07 -6.69 -6.04
N THR A 525 28.68 -5.74 -6.89
CA THR A 525 27.81 -5.93 -8.06
C THR A 525 28.56 -5.72 -9.38
N LEU A 526 29.89 -5.87 -9.38
CA LEU A 526 30.73 -5.82 -10.57
C LEU A 526 30.55 -4.53 -11.40
N GLY A 527 30.42 -3.39 -10.71
CA GLY A 527 30.28 -2.08 -11.37
C GLY A 527 28.88 -1.80 -11.92
N VAL A 528 27.86 -2.59 -11.55
CA VAL A 528 26.47 -2.42 -12.01
C VAL A 528 25.56 -2.06 -10.84
N PRO A 529 24.78 -0.96 -10.89
CA PRO A 529 23.89 -0.58 -9.79
C PRO A 529 22.60 -1.40 -9.83
N LEU A 530 22.50 -2.43 -8.98
CA LEU A 530 21.36 -3.36 -8.98
C LEU A 530 20.36 -3.09 -7.85
N PHE A 531 20.81 -2.49 -6.74
CA PHE A 531 19.98 -2.24 -5.57
C PHE A 531 19.62 -0.75 -5.44
N GLN A 532 18.43 -0.45 -4.93
CA GLN A 532 18.00 0.93 -4.67
C GLN A 532 18.97 1.65 -3.75
N GLU A 533 19.51 0.98 -2.72
CA GLU A 533 20.48 1.57 -1.81
C GLU A 533 21.80 1.93 -2.48
N GLN A 534 22.18 1.21 -3.55
CA GLN A 534 23.35 1.58 -4.34
C GLN A 534 23.09 2.87 -5.10
N LEU A 535 21.90 3.04 -5.68
CA LEU A 535 21.52 4.26 -6.38
C LEU A 535 21.48 5.47 -5.43
N LEU A 536 20.93 5.30 -4.24
CA LEU A 536 20.93 6.36 -3.22
C LEU A 536 22.37 6.71 -2.79
N ARG A 537 23.21 5.71 -2.48
CA ARG A 537 24.62 5.96 -2.15
C ARG A 537 25.40 6.59 -3.30
N MET A 538 25.11 6.21 -4.54
CA MET A 538 25.71 6.84 -5.71
C MET A 538 25.32 8.32 -5.78
N ALA A 539 24.05 8.68 -5.55
CA ALA A 539 23.63 10.08 -5.51
C ALA A 539 24.30 10.87 -4.38
N MET A 540 24.44 10.28 -3.19
CA MET A 540 25.15 10.92 -2.08
C MET A 540 26.64 11.13 -2.37
N ILE A 541 27.31 10.15 -2.98
CA ILE A 541 28.75 10.24 -3.28
C ILE A 541 29.03 11.13 -4.50
N ALA A 542 28.24 10.98 -5.56
CA ALA A 542 28.46 11.68 -6.83
C ALA A 542 27.94 13.12 -6.78
N ALA A 543 26.81 13.37 -6.10
CA ALA A 543 26.14 14.66 -6.10
C ALA A 543 25.98 15.31 -4.70
N SER A 544 26.58 14.72 -3.66
CA SER A 544 26.51 15.26 -2.28
C SER A 544 25.08 15.41 -1.76
N PHE A 545 24.15 14.55 -2.21
CA PHE A 545 22.77 14.55 -1.72
C PHE A 545 22.73 14.37 -0.21
N THR A 546 21.92 15.18 0.45
CA THR A 546 21.56 15.00 1.86
C THR A 546 20.67 13.76 2.04
N GLY A 547 20.51 13.28 3.28
CA GLY A 547 19.61 12.16 3.58
C GLY A 547 18.17 12.42 3.11
N GLY A 548 17.68 13.65 3.25
CA GLY A 548 16.36 14.06 2.76
C GLY A 548 16.25 14.03 1.23
N GLU A 549 17.27 14.49 0.51
CA GLU A 549 17.27 14.46 -0.97
C GLU A 549 17.40 13.04 -1.54
N ALA A 550 18.17 12.18 -0.87
CA ALA A 550 18.23 10.76 -1.20
C ALA A 550 16.86 10.08 -0.98
N GLU A 551 16.14 10.47 0.07
CA GLU A 551 14.79 10.00 0.32
C GLU A 551 13.77 10.50 -0.72
N ASP A 552 13.87 11.76 -1.14
CA ASP A 552 13.08 12.29 -2.25
C ASP A 552 13.32 11.53 -3.56
N LEU A 553 14.58 11.19 -3.86
CA LEU A 553 14.96 10.32 -4.98
C LEU A 553 14.33 8.93 -4.84
N ARG A 554 14.39 8.32 -3.65
CA ARG A 554 13.77 7.01 -3.38
C ARG A 554 12.28 7.03 -3.67
N ARG A 555 11.58 8.06 -3.18
CA ARG A 555 10.13 8.23 -3.40
C ARG A 555 9.83 8.40 -4.87
N ALA A 556 10.52 9.29 -5.57
CA ALA A 556 10.31 9.50 -7.01
C ALA A 556 10.53 8.22 -7.84
N MET A 557 11.48 7.36 -7.46
CA MET A 557 11.68 6.07 -8.13
C MET A 557 10.57 5.03 -7.86
N GLY A 558 9.81 5.15 -6.78
CA GLY A 558 8.77 4.20 -6.38
C GLY A 558 7.42 4.41 -7.06
N PHE A 559 7.14 5.61 -7.59
CA PHE A 559 5.85 5.94 -8.17
C PHE A 559 5.79 5.67 -9.67
N LYS A 560 4.72 5.02 -10.14
CA LYS A 560 4.42 4.88 -11.59
C LYS A 560 4.05 6.20 -12.28
N ARG A 561 4.00 7.33 -11.57
CA ARG A 561 3.45 8.62 -12.03
C ARG A 561 4.25 9.84 -11.56
N SER A 562 5.57 9.86 -11.73
CA SER A 562 6.37 11.01 -11.28
C SER A 562 7.42 11.51 -12.28
N GLU A 563 7.07 11.60 -13.56
CA GLU A 563 7.99 12.19 -14.56
C GLU A 563 8.39 13.62 -14.21
N SER A 564 7.46 14.44 -13.70
CA SER A 564 7.77 15.82 -13.25
C SER A 564 8.76 15.84 -12.09
N ARG A 565 8.50 15.04 -11.05
CA ARG A 565 9.36 14.96 -9.85
C ARG A 565 10.75 14.39 -10.18
N MET A 566 10.83 13.42 -11.10
CA MET A 566 12.11 12.89 -11.56
C MET A 566 12.94 13.94 -12.30
N ARG A 567 12.33 14.79 -13.14
CA ARG A 567 13.02 15.89 -13.82
C ARG A 567 13.60 16.91 -12.84
N GLU A 568 12.86 17.26 -11.79
CA GLU A 568 13.34 18.17 -10.74
C GLU A 568 14.56 17.61 -10.00
N ILE A 569 14.53 16.31 -9.69
CA ILE A 569 15.63 15.63 -8.99
C ILE A 569 16.85 15.48 -9.90
N GLU A 570 16.64 15.21 -11.20
CA GLU A 570 17.73 15.15 -12.18
C GLU A 570 18.52 16.46 -12.24
N VAL A 571 17.84 17.62 -12.24
CA VAL A 571 18.49 18.94 -12.23
C VAL A 571 19.38 19.10 -10.99
N LYS A 572 18.89 18.70 -9.81
CA LYS A 572 19.68 18.75 -8.57
C LYS A 572 20.87 17.80 -8.63
N LEU A 573 20.66 16.58 -9.12
CA LEU A 573 21.69 15.55 -9.25
C LEU A 573 22.84 16.02 -10.13
N ARG A 574 22.53 16.54 -11.34
CA ARG A 574 23.54 17.05 -12.28
C ARG A 574 24.34 18.21 -11.68
N ARG A 575 23.67 19.15 -11.02
CA ARG A 575 24.33 20.26 -10.32
C ARG A 575 25.30 19.78 -9.24
N GLY A 576 24.92 18.78 -8.45
CA GLY A 576 25.80 18.20 -7.43
C GLY A 576 26.99 17.48 -8.06
N MET A 577 26.79 16.74 -9.15
CA MET A 577 27.88 16.10 -9.90
C MET A 577 28.88 17.14 -10.44
N ASP A 578 28.39 18.27 -10.96
CA ASP A 578 29.24 19.37 -11.45
C ASP A 578 30.13 19.95 -10.33
N GLN A 579 29.56 20.13 -9.13
CA GLN A 579 30.28 20.63 -7.96
C GLN A 579 31.37 19.66 -7.49
N ASN A 580 31.14 18.36 -7.64
CA ASN A 580 32.09 17.31 -7.30
C ASN A 580 33.07 16.97 -8.43
N GLY A 581 33.03 17.71 -9.55
CA GLY A 581 33.95 17.54 -10.68
C GLY A 581 33.62 16.37 -11.61
N ILE A 582 32.43 15.79 -11.53
CA ILE A 582 31.95 14.71 -12.41
C ILE A 582 31.20 15.35 -13.58
N LYS A 583 31.80 15.32 -14.79
CA LYS A 583 31.32 16.03 -15.98
C LYS A 583 31.39 15.17 -17.25
N GLY A 584 30.66 15.57 -18.29
CA GLY A 584 30.74 14.96 -19.62
C GLY A 584 30.10 13.56 -19.66
N GLU A 585 30.73 12.62 -20.37
CA GLU A 585 30.22 11.24 -20.54
C GLU A 585 30.04 10.48 -19.21
N THR A 586 30.73 10.87 -18.14
CA THR A 586 30.56 10.25 -16.82
C THR A 586 29.29 10.73 -16.09
N GLN A 587 28.81 11.93 -16.45
CA GLN A 587 27.61 12.56 -15.85
C GLN A 587 26.34 12.17 -16.61
N GLU A 588 26.42 11.97 -17.93
CA GLU A 588 25.37 11.36 -18.77
C GLU A 588 25.20 9.86 -18.47
#